data_AF-U6DKF8-F1
#
_entry.id   AF-U6DKF8-F1
#
_cell.length_a   1.000
_cell.length_b   1.000
_cell.length_c   1.000
_cell.angle_alpha   90.00
_cell.angle_beta   90.00
_cell.angle_gamma   90.00
#
_symmetry.space_group_name_H-M   'P 1'
#
loop_
_entity.id
_entity.type
_entity.pdbx_description
1 polymer ?
#
loop_
_entity_poly.entity_id
_entity_poly.type
_entity_poly.pdbx_seq_one_letter_code
_entity_poly.pdbx_strand_id
1 'polypeptide(L)'
;RQSLAENSATTVVYNPYAALSIEQQRQKLPVFKLRNHILYLVENYQTVVIVGETGCGKSTQIPQYLAEAGWTAEGRVVGVTQPRRVAAVTVAGRVAEERGAVLGHEVGYCIRFDDCTDPLATRIKFLTDGMLVREMMVDPLLTKYSAIMLDEAHERTLYTDIAIGLLKKIQRKRGDLRLIVASATLDAEKFRDFFNQNETNDPTRDTCVILTVEGRTFPVDIFYLQSPVPDYIKSTVETVMKIHQTEGDGDILAFLTGQ
;
A
#
# COMPACT_ATOMS: atom_id res chain seq x y z
N ARG A 1 -27.29 25.83 -6.56
CA ARG A 1 -26.42 25.68 -7.75
C ARG A 1 -25.28 26.68 -7.60
N GLN A 2 -24.23 26.28 -6.89
CA GLN A 2 -22.92 26.93 -6.88
C GLN A 2 -21.92 25.84 -7.23
N SER A 3 -21.13 26.11 -8.24
CA SER A 3 -20.19 25.21 -8.89
C SER A 3 -19.07 24.82 -7.92
N LEU A 4 -19.01 23.54 -7.59
CA LEU A 4 -17.81 22.85 -7.12
C LEU A 4 -16.82 22.80 -8.29
N ALA A 5 -16.11 23.91 -8.54
CA ALA A 5 -14.83 23.84 -9.21
C ALA A 5 -13.82 23.39 -8.16
N GLU A 6 -13.82 22.08 -7.88
CA GLU A 6 -12.81 21.48 -7.03
C GLU A 6 -11.45 21.58 -7.71
N ASN A 7 -10.50 22.16 -6.98
CA ASN A 7 -9.09 22.19 -7.28
C ASN A 7 -8.61 20.80 -7.72
N SER A 8 -8.45 20.59 -9.02
CA SER A 8 -7.61 19.52 -9.54
C SER A 8 -6.16 19.89 -9.25
N ALA A 9 -5.71 19.68 -8.01
CA ALA A 9 -4.30 19.60 -7.73
C ALA A 9 -3.79 18.40 -8.52
N THR A 10 -3.21 18.65 -9.70
CA THR A 10 -2.58 17.62 -10.52
C THR A 10 -1.51 16.99 -9.66
N THR A 11 -1.77 15.81 -9.12
CA THR A 11 -0.79 15.07 -8.36
C THR A 11 0.25 14.63 -9.38
N VAL A 12 1.35 15.37 -9.48
CA VAL A 12 2.47 15.03 -10.36
C VAL A 12 3.13 13.80 -9.74
N VAL A 13 2.72 12.62 -10.19
CA VAL A 13 3.41 11.38 -9.88
C VAL A 13 4.52 11.23 -10.90
N TYR A 14 5.76 11.52 -10.49
CA TYR A 14 6.92 11.31 -11.35
C TYR A 14 7.01 9.83 -11.75
N ASN A 15 6.89 9.57 -13.05
CA ASN A 15 7.00 8.24 -13.63
C ASN A 15 8.07 8.28 -14.74
N PRO A 16 9.30 7.81 -14.48
CA PRO A 16 10.38 7.83 -15.47
C PRO A 16 10.11 6.93 -16.69
N TYR A 17 9.04 6.12 -16.62
CA TYR A 17 8.63 5.19 -17.66
C TYR A 17 7.31 5.59 -18.32
N ALA A 18 6.85 6.85 -18.18
CA ALA A 18 5.58 7.31 -18.74
C ALA A 18 5.46 7.09 -20.27
N ALA A 19 6.58 7.09 -21.00
CA ALA A 19 6.61 6.81 -22.44
C ALA A 19 6.44 5.32 -22.80
N LEU A 20 6.55 4.41 -21.84
CA LEU A 20 6.37 2.96 -22.04
C LEU A 20 4.90 2.57 -21.90
N SER A 21 4.52 1.42 -22.46
CA SER A 21 3.20 0.86 -22.19
C SER A 21 3.03 0.54 -20.70
N ILE A 22 1.80 0.58 -20.20
CA ILE A 22 1.52 0.29 -18.78
C ILE A 22 2.10 -1.07 -18.35
N GLU A 23 2.02 -2.08 -19.23
CA GLU A 23 2.60 -3.40 -18.96
C GLU A 23 4.13 -3.35 -18.79
N GLN A 24 4.83 -2.63 -19.67
CA GLN A 24 6.28 -2.45 -19.56
C GLN A 24 6.66 -1.66 -18.28
N GLN A 25 5.85 -0.68 -17.89
CA GLN A 25 6.05 0.05 -16.63
C GLN A 25 5.95 -0.89 -15.42
N ARG A 26 4.93 -1.76 -15.39
CA ARG A 26 4.73 -2.76 -14.32
C ARG A 26 5.92 -3.72 -14.21
N GLN A 27 6.43 -4.21 -15.33
CA GLN A 27 7.59 -5.12 -15.36
C GLN A 27 8.88 -4.47 -14.85
N LYS A 28 8.99 -3.14 -14.89
CA LYS A 28 10.14 -2.40 -14.36
C LYS A 28 10.06 -2.19 -12.84
N LEU A 29 8.94 -2.43 -12.18
CA LEU A 29 8.86 -2.27 -10.71
C LEU A 29 9.68 -3.34 -9.98
N PRO A 30 10.40 -3.00 -8.89
CA PRO A 30 11.19 -3.97 -8.14
C PRO A 30 10.42 -5.21 -7.69
N VAL A 31 9.17 -5.04 -7.24
CA VAL A 31 8.30 -6.13 -6.78
C VAL A 31 8.00 -7.16 -7.88
N PHE A 32 8.11 -6.80 -9.16
CA PHE A 32 7.81 -7.69 -10.28
C PHE A 32 8.70 -8.93 -10.29
N LYS A 33 10.00 -8.76 -9.99
CA LYS A 33 10.96 -9.88 -9.93
C LYS A 33 10.61 -10.91 -8.85
N LEU A 34 9.86 -10.49 -7.83
CA LEU A 34 9.50 -11.31 -6.68
C LEU A 34 8.07 -11.84 -6.77
N ARG A 35 7.35 -11.63 -7.88
CA ARG A 35 5.95 -12.09 -8.07
C ARG A 35 5.74 -13.54 -7.62
N ASN A 36 6.53 -14.47 -8.16
CA ASN A 36 6.36 -15.90 -7.86
C ASN A 36 6.72 -16.24 -6.41
N HIS A 37 7.73 -15.56 -5.83
CA HIS A 37 8.08 -15.73 -4.43
C HIS A 37 6.95 -15.23 -3.52
N ILE A 38 6.35 -14.08 -3.82
CA ILE A 38 5.20 -13.55 -3.06
C ILE A 38 4.05 -14.55 -3.09
N LEU A 39 3.68 -15.06 -4.27
CA LEU A 39 2.59 -16.04 -4.40
C LEU A 39 2.89 -17.33 -3.62
N TYR A 40 4.12 -17.84 -3.73
CA TYR A 40 4.55 -19.01 -2.97
C TYR A 40 4.43 -18.77 -1.45
N LEU A 41 4.91 -17.62 -0.95
CA LEU A 41 4.87 -17.34 0.49
C LEU A 41 3.43 -17.14 0.98
N VAL A 42 2.56 -16.48 0.20
CA VAL A 42 1.14 -16.31 0.57
C VAL A 42 0.39 -17.64 0.58
N GLU A 43 0.75 -18.59 -0.29
CA GLU A 43 0.16 -19.92 -0.27
C GLU A 43 0.54 -20.69 1.01
N ASN A 44 1.83 -20.66 1.37
CA ASN A 44 2.41 -21.50 2.42
C ASN A 44 2.37 -20.90 3.83
N TYR A 45 2.29 -19.58 3.97
CA TYR A 45 2.26 -18.88 5.26
C TYR A 45 0.96 -18.11 5.42
N GLN A 46 0.37 -18.15 6.62
CA GLN A 46 -0.84 -17.38 6.90
C GLN A 46 -0.59 -15.87 6.85
N THR A 47 0.61 -15.43 7.24
CA THR A 47 1.00 -14.03 7.22
C THR A 47 2.35 -13.85 6.49
N VAL A 48 2.41 -12.88 5.58
CA VAL A 48 3.66 -12.47 4.92
C VAL A 48 3.91 -11.00 5.22
N VAL A 49 5.02 -10.70 5.89
CA VAL A 49 5.48 -9.34 6.10
C VAL A 49 6.36 -8.95 4.93
N ILE A 50 5.94 -7.97 4.14
CA ILE A 50 6.69 -7.50 2.97
C ILE A 50 7.31 -6.15 3.29
N VAL A 51 8.64 -6.12 3.32
CA VAL A 51 9.43 -4.92 3.55
C VAL A 51 9.91 -4.39 2.21
N GLY A 52 9.69 -3.11 1.94
CA GLY A 52 10.29 -2.47 0.78
C GLY A 52 9.96 -1.00 0.75
N GLU A 53 10.80 -0.20 0.10
CA GLU A 53 10.62 1.24 0.03
C GLU A 53 9.34 1.66 -0.70
N THR A 54 8.94 2.91 -0.51
CA THR A 54 7.85 3.50 -1.31
C THR A 54 8.23 3.49 -2.80
N GLY A 55 7.23 3.36 -3.67
CA GLY A 55 7.47 3.28 -5.12
C GLY A 55 7.98 1.93 -5.65
N CYS A 56 8.24 0.92 -4.80
CA CYS A 56 8.66 -0.40 -5.28
C CYS A 56 7.52 -1.25 -5.88
N GLY A 57 6.27 -0.79 -5.76
CA GLY A 57 5.09 -1.37 -6.41
C GLY A 57 4.21 -2.28 -5.54
N LYS A 58 4.41 -2.33 -4.21
CA LYS A 58 3.66 -3.20 -3.29
C LYS A 58 2.15 -3.06 -3.46
N SER A 59 1.63 -1.86 -3.23
CA SER A 59 0.20 -1.54 -3.14
C SER A 59 -0.53 -1.66 -4.48
N THR A 60 0.18 -1.47 -5.60
CA THR A 60 -0.40 -1.57 -6.94
C THR A 60 -0.33 -2.98 -7.49
N GLN A 61 0.77 -3.71 -7.31
CA GLN A 61 0.99 -4.98 -8.01
C GLN A 61 0.60 -6.23 -7.22
N ILE A 62 0.87 -6.28 -5.90
CA ILE A 62 0.58 -7.46 -5.07
C ILE A 62 -0.90 -7.88 -5.15
N PRO A 63 -1.90 -6.98 -4.98
CA PRO A 63 -3.30 -7.38 -5.11
C PRO A 63 -3.64 -7.93 -6.50
N GLN A 64 -3.02 -7.40 -7.56
CA GLN A 64 -3.20 -7.92 -8.92
C GLN A 64 -2.63 -9.32 -9.07
N TYR A 65 -1.45 -9.59 -8.51
CA TYR A 65 -0.85 -10.93 -8.52
C TYR A 65 -1.75 -11.95 -7.82
N LEU A 66 -2.32 -11.59 -6.68
CA LEU A 66 -3.25 -12.46 -5.95
C LEU A 66 -4.52 -12.72 -6.76
N ALA A 67 -5.13 -11.69 -7.34
CA ALA A 67 -6.31 -11.85 -8.18
C ALA A 67 -6.01 -12.77 -9.39
N GLU A 68 -4.89 -12.55 -10.08
CA GLU A 68 -4.43 -13.37 -11.21
C GLU A 68 -4.12 -14.81 -10.81
N ALA A 69 -3.68 -15.05 -9.57
CA ALA A 69 -3.41 -16.38 -9.03
C ALA A 69 -4.67 -17.08 -8.48
N GLY A 70 -5.86 -16.49 -8.61
CA GLY A 70 -7.13 -17.11 -8.24
C GLY A 70 -7.59 -16.84 -6.81
N TRP A 71 -6.93 -15.95 -6.05
CA TRP A 71 -7.38 -15.59 -4.70
C TRP A 71 -8.75 -14.91 -4.70
N THR A 72 -9.20 -14.39 -5.84
CA THR A 72 -10.52 -13.78 -6.02
C THR A 72 -11.55 -14.72 -6.67
N ALA A 73 -11.25 -16.02 -6.75
CA ALA A 73 -12.17 -17.03 -7.25
C ALA A 73 -13.43 -17.11 -6.37
N GLU A 74 -14.52 -17.66 -6.91
CA GLU A 74 -15.80 -17.87 -6.19
C GLU A 74 -16.42 -16.58 -5.62
N GLY A 75 -16.04 -15.41 -6.16
CA GLY A 75 -16.55 -14.12 -5.68
C GLY A 75 -15.82 -13.55 -4.47
N ARG A 76 -14.73 -14.18 -4.01
CA ARG A 76 -13.90 -13.66 -2.90
C ARG A 76 -13.18 -12.38 -3.30
N VAL A 77 -12.81 -11.60 -2.29
CA VAL A 77 -12.17 -10.29 -2.45
C VAL A 77 -10.77 -10.29 -1.85
N VAL A 78 -9.85 -9.62 -2.53
CA VAL A 78 -8.57 -9.16 -1.98
C VAL A 78 -8.74 -7.73 -1.50
N GLY A 79 -8.61 -7.52 -0.20
CA GLY A 79 -8.72 -6.20 0.44
C GLY A 79 -7.34 -5.58 0.63
N VAL A 80 -7.18 -4.29 0.34
CA VAL A 80 -5.94 -3.54 0.59
C VAL A 80 -6.26 -2.29 1.39
N THR A 81 -5.79 -2.23 2.63
CA THR A 81 -6.02 -1.04 3.45
C THR A 81 -5.02 0.06 3.14
N GLN A 82 -5.46 1.30 3.29
CA GLN A 82 -4.63 2.49 3.19
C GLN A 82 -4.95 3.41 4.37
N PRO A 83 -3.95 3.96 5.09
CA PRO A 83 -4.22 4.86 6.22
C PRO A 83 -4.85 6.18 5.76
N ARG A 84 -4.59 6.59 4.51
CA ARG A 84 -5.03 7.86 3.92
C ARG A 84 -6.12 7.66 2.88
N ARG A 85 -7.18 8.46 2.97
CA ARG A 85 -8.31 8.43 2.00
C ARG A 85 -7.84 8.68 0.57
N VAL A 86 -6.99 9.68 0.36
CA VAL A 86 -6.47 10.03 -0.96
C VAL A 86 -5.71 8.86 -1.57
N ALA A 87 -4.86 8.17 -0.79
CA ALA A 87 -4.13 7.01 -1.25
C ALA A 87 -5.06 5.84 -1.66
N ALA A 88 -6.11 5.56 -0.89
CA ALA A 88 -7.09 4.52 -1.25
C ALA A 88 -7.74 4.79 -2.62
N VAL A 89 -8.16 6.03 -2.87
CA VAL A 89 -8.81 6.43 -4.13
C VAL A 89 -7.83 6.42 -5.29
N THR A 90 -6.65 7.03 -5.14
CA THR A 90 -5.67 7.16 -6.23
C THR A 90 -5.06 5.82 -6.61
N VAL A 91 -4.73 4.96 -5.64
CA VAL A 91 -4.20 3.63 -5.92
C VAL A 91 -5.27 2.74 -6.57
N ALA A 92 -6.53 2.79 -6.13
CA ALA A 92 -7.61 2.05 -6.78
C ALA A 92 -7.81 2.50 -8.24
N GLY A 93 -7.83 3.81 -8.48
CA GLY A 93 -7.92 4.37 -9.84
C GLY A 93 -6.76 3.91 -10.73
N ARG A 94 -5.52 3.93 -10.20
CA ARG A 94 -4.36 3.44 -10.92
C ARG A 94 -4.44 1.95 -11.23
N VAL A 95 -4.83 1.11 -10.27
CA VAL A 95 -4.95 -0.33 -10.50
C VAL A 95 -6.09 -0.66 -11.48
N ALA A 96 -7.19 0.09 -11.45
CA ALA A 96 -8.25 -0.03 -12.45
C ALA A 96 -7.73 0.28 -13.88
N GLU A 97 -6.99 1.38 -14.04
CA GLU A 97 -6.32 1.74 -15.30
C GLU A 97 -5.36 0.64 -15.77
N GLU A 98 -4.53 0.10 -14.86
CA GLU A 98 -3.57 -0.95 -15.18
C GLU A 98 -4.19 -2.27 -15.63
N ARG A 99 -5.42 -2.54 -15.20
CA ARG A 99 -6.21 -3.72 -15.61
C ARG A 99 -7.13 -3.44 -16.80
N GLY A 100 -7.19 -2.21 -17.28
CA GLY A 100 -8.18 -1.80 -18.29
C GLY A 100 -9.63 -1.92 -17.79
N ALA A 101 -9.84 -1.84 -16.47
CA ALA A 101 -11.14 -1.96 -15.83
C ALA A 101 -11.72 -0.58 -15.48
N VAL A 102 -13.05 -0.50 -15.42
CA VAL A 102 -13.74 0.70 -14.91
C VAL A 102 -13.64 0.70 -13.39
N LEU A 103 -13.18 1.81 -12.80
CA LEU A 103 -13.16 1.99 -11.35
C LEU A 103 -14.58 1.84 -10.77
N GLY A 104 -14.69 1.05 -9.71
CA GLY A 104 -15.97 0.66 -9.11
C GLY A 104 -16.53 -0.67 -9.60
N HIS A 105 -16.00 -1.24 -10.69
CA HIS A 105 -16.38 -2.56 -11.18
C HIS A 105 -15.45 -3.64 -10.60
N GLU A 106 -14.45 -4.14 -11.35
CA GLU A 106 -13.52 -5.19 -10.87
C GLU A 106 -12.60 -4.69 -9.75
N VAL A 107 -12.17 -3.44 -9.84
CA VAL A 107 -11.33 -2.73 -8.87
C VAL A 107 -12.14 -1.58 -8.31
N GLY A 108 -12.22 -1.45 -7.00
CA GLY A 108 -12.99 -0.39 -6.35
C GLY A 108 -12.36 0.10 -5.05
N TYR A 109 -12.93 1.15 -4.47
CA TYR A 109 -12.52 1.66 -3.17
C TYR A 109 -13.70 1.92 -2.23
N CYS A 110 -13.44 1.85 -0.93
CA CYS A 110 -14.43 2.20 0.10
C CYS A 110 -13.78 3.03 1.20
N ILE A 111 -14.19 4.29 1.29
CA ILE A 111 -13.75 5.24 2.30
C ILE A 111 -14.97 5.79 3.05
N ARG A 112 -14.73 6.53 4.14
CA ARG A 112 -15.83 7.12 4.90
C ARG A 112 -16.62 8.09 4.00
N PHE A 113 -17.93 7.81 3.89
CA PHE A 113 -18.91 8.57 3.10
C PHE A 113 -18.79 8.44 1.57
N ASP A 114 -17.93 7.56 1.06
CA ASP A 114 -17.80 7.32 -0.36
C ASP A 114 -17.39 5.86 -0.62
N ASP A 115 -18.29 5.11 -1.26
CA ASP A 115 -18.11 3.69 -1.58
C ASP A 115 -18.29 3.51 -3.09
N CYS A 116 -17.17 3.31 -3.78
CA CYS A 116 -17.10 3.04 -5.20
C CYS A 116 -16.75 1.56 -5.39
N THR A 117 -17.69 0.68 -5.06
CA THR A 117 -17.56 -0.78 -5.26
C THR A 117 -18.86 -1.38 -5.79
N ASP A 118 -18.72 -2.44 -6.58
CA ASP A 118 -19.82 -3.31 -7.00
C ASP A 118 -19.76 -4.60 -6.14
N PRO A 119 -20.80 -4.90 -5.34
CA PRO A 119 -20.79 -6.07 -4.47
C PRO A 119 -20.57 -7.41 -5.20
N LEU A 120 -21.01 -7.50 -6.46
CA LEU A 120 -20.96 -8.69 -7.30
C LEU A 120 -19.73 -8.71 -8.21
N ALA A 121 -19.22 -7.56 -8.65
CA ALA A 121 -18.09 -7.48 -9.58
C ALA A 121 -16.74 -7.16 -8.93
N THR A 122 -16.69 -6.39 -7.85
CA THR A 122 -15.42 -6.00 -7.23
C THR A 122 -14.69 -7.20 -6.64
N ARG A 123 -13.42 -7.34 -7.01
CA ARG A 123 -12.50 -8.40 -6.58
C ARG A 123 -11.25 -7.86 -5.92
N ILE A 124 -10.81 -6.67 -6.31
CA ILE A 124 -9.75 -5.92 -5.61
C ILE A 124 -10.38 -4.69 -4.99
N LYS A 125 -10.40 -4.64 -3.65
CA LYS A 125 -11.01 -3.55 -2.89
C LYS A 125 -9.96 -2.79 -2.10
N PHE A 126 -9.77 -1.52 -2.41
CA PHE A 126 -9.00 -0.61 -1.58
C PHE A 126 -9.92 0.02 -0.53
N LEU A 127 -9.47 0.15 0.72
CA LEU A 127 -10.31 0.76 1.75
C LEU A 127 -9.46 1.44 2.82
N THR A 128 -10.04 2.38 3.57
CA THR A 128 -9.32 2.87 4.74
C THR A 128 -9.35 1.87 5.88
N ASP A 129 -8.35 1.89 6.75
CA ASP A 129 -8.29 1.03 7.94
C ASP A 129 -9.58 1.08 8.76
N GLY A 130 -10.14 2.27 8.94
CA GLY A 130 -11.40 2.46 9.65
C GLY A 130 -12.61 1.82 8.96
N MET A 131 -12.63 1.75 7.62
CA MET A 131 -13.68 1.04 6.90
C MET A 131 -13.53 -0.48 7.03
N LEU A 132 -12.30 -1.01 7.05
CA LEU A 132 -12.06 -2.44 7.32
C LEU A 132 -12.54 -2.81 8.73
N VAL A 133 -12.19 -2.01 9.74
CA VAL A 133 -12.66 -2.23 11.12
C VAL A 133 -14.18 -2.17 11.21
N ARG A 134 -14.83 -1.26 10.45
CA ARG A 134 -16.29 -1.19 10.38
C ARG A 134 -16.90 -2.44 9.75
N GLU A 135 -16.28 -2.99 8.70
CA GLU A 135 -16.74 -4.26 8.12
C GLU A 135 -16.59 -5.42 9.10
N MET A 136 -15.52 -5.48 9.90
CA MET A 136 -15.36 -6.48 10.97
C MET A 136 -16.46 -6.40 12.03
N MET A 137 -17.08 -5.24 12.25
CA MET A 137 -18.22 -5.13 13.18
C MET A 137 -19.49 -5.79 12.63
N VAL A 138 -19.64 -5.86 11.31
CA VAL A 138 -20.80 -6.46 10.63
C VAL A 138 -20.54 -7.93 10.34
N ASP A 139 -19.35 -8.26 9.83
CA ASP A 139 -18.86 -9.60 9.58
C ASP A 139 -17.53 -9.83 10.33
N PRO A 140 -17.59 -10.31 11.59
CA PRO A 140 -16.41 -10.51 12.43
C PRO A 140 -15.38 -11.49 11.89
N LEU A 141 -15.73 -12.31 10.89
CA LEU A 141 -14.82 -13.28 10.28
C LEU A 141 -14.37 -12.86 8.87
N LEU A 142 -14.80 -11.68 8.40
CA LEU A 142 -14.44 -11.13 7.09
C LEU A 142 -14.62 -12.16 5.97
N THR A 143 -15.77 -12.82 5.97
CA THR A 143 -16.02 -14.02 5.17
C THR A 143 -15.89 -13.81 3.67
N LYS A 144 -16.12 -12.58 3.20
CA LYS A 144 -15.94 -12.16 1.81
C LYS A 144 -14.47 -12.13 1.36
N TYR A 145 -13.53 -11.96 2.29
CA TYR A 145 -12.11 -11.81 1.97
C TYR A 145 -11.38 -13.15 1.98
N SER A 146 -10.48 -13.32 1.01
CA SER A 146 -9.52 -14.42 0.96
C SER A 146 -8.12 -13.98 1.38
N ALA A 147 -7.77 -12.74 1.05
CA ALA A 147 -6.54 -12.10 1.47
C ALA A 147 -6.80 -10.64 1.84
N ILE A 148 -6.11 -10.18 2.87
CA ILE A 148 -6.09 -8.77 3.28
C ILE A 148 -4.64 -8.31 3.30
N MET A 149 -4.37 -7.15 2.71
CA MET A 149 -3.10 -6.46 2.77
C MET A 149 -3.26 -5.22 3.64
N LEU A 150 -2.55 -5.17 4.76
CA LEU A 150 -2.39 -3.96 5.56
C LEU A 150 -1.20 -3.18 4.99
N ASP A 151 -1.48 -2.14 4.24
CA ASP A 151 -0.44 -1.31 3.63
C ASP A 151 -0.06 -0.13 4.53
N GLU A 152 1.17 0.35 4.36
CA GLU A 152 1.74 1.44 5.18
C GLU A 152 1.57 1.21 6.69
N ALA A 153 1.72 -0.05 7.14
CA ALA A 153 1.56 -0.43 8.54
C ALA A 153 2.56 0.29 9.49
N HIS A 154 3.57 0.93 8.91
CA HIS A 154 4.55 1.76 9.61
C HIS A 154 4.00 3.15 10.01
N GLU A 155 2.90 3.64 9.43
CA GLU A 155 2.26 4.89 9.86
C GLU A 155 1.59 4.76 11.25
N ARG A 156 1.43 3.53 11.76
CA ARG A 156 0.97 3.22 13.13
C ARG A 156 -0.26 4.03 13.55
N THR A 157 -1.26 4.12 12.67
CA THR A 157 -2.52 4.78 13.04
C THR A 157 -3.31 3.92 14.03
N LEU A 158 -4.18 4.55 14.82
CA LEU A 158 -5.04 3.84 15.78
C LEU A 158 -5.86 2.73 15.12
N TYR A 159 -6.43 3.00 13.95
CA TYR A 159 -7.26 2.01 13.25
C TYR A 159 -6.41 0.86 12.68
N THR A 160 -5.20 1.13 12.21
CA THR A 160 -4.26 0.09 11.78
C THR A 160 -3.93 -0.85 12.95
N ASP A 161 -3.60 -0.31 14.13
CA ASP A 161 -3.26 -1.11 15.32
C ASP A 161 -4.46 -1.96 15.80
N ILE A 162 -5.68 -1.41 15.75
CA ILE A 162 -6.91 -2.16 16.02
C ILE A 162 -7.09 -3.29 15.00
N ALA A 163 -6.95 -3.00 13.70
CA ALA A 163 -7.09 -3.98 12.63
C ALA A 163 -6.08 -5.12 12.78
N ILE A 164 -4.81 -4.82 13.07
CA ILE A 164 -3.74 -5.80 13.34
C ILE A 164 -4.16 -6.76 14.47
N GLY A 165 -4.64 -6.22 15.59
CA GLY A 165 -5.06 -7.02 16.74
C GLY A 165 -6.28 -7.90 16.45
N LEU A 166 -7.26 -7.39 15.70
CA LEU A 166 -8.45 -8.14 15.29
C LEU A 166 -8.10 -9.23 14.27
N LEU A 167 -7.29 -8.92 13.26
CA LEU A 167 -6.88 -9.89 12.23
C LEU A 167 -6.12 -11.07 12.83
N LYS A 168 -5.24 -10.84 13.81
CA LYS A 168 -4.58 -11.93 14.55
C LYS A 168 -5.59 -12.87 15.22
N LYS A 169 -6.70 -12.34 15.75
CA LYS A 169 -7.77 -13.17 16.34
C LYS A 169 -8.57 -13.90 15.26
N ILE A 170 -8.85 -13.24 14.13
CA ILE A 170 -9.58 -13.84 13.01
C ILE A 170 -8.79 -15.00 12.41
N GLN A 171 -7.48 -14.87 12.19
CA GLN A 171 -6.62 -15.93 11.64
C GLN A 171 -6.61 -17.22 12.48
N ARG A 172 -6.81 -17.12 13.81
CA ARG A 172 -6.97 -18.30 14.69
C ARG A 172 -8.26 -19.09 14.39
N LYS A 173 -9.25 -18.46 13.76
CA LYS A 173 -10.53 -19.08 13.36
C LYS A 173 -10.60 -19.36 11.86
N ARG A 174 -10.02 -18.49 11.05
CA ARG A 174 -9.96 -18.55 9.58
C ARG A 174 -8.54 -18.91 9.16
N GLY A 175 -8.25 -20.21 9.16
CA GLY A 175 -6.94 -20.71 8.75
C GLY A 175 -6.63 -20.53 7.25
N ASP A 176 -7.67 -20.23 6.47
CA ASP A 176 -7.65 -19.95 5.04
C ASP A 176 -7.42 -18.45 4.72
N LEU A 177 -7.72 -17.53 5.64
CA LEU A 177 -7.52 -16.10 5.43
C LEU A 177 -6.02 -15.78 5.42
N ARG A 178 -5.54 -15.20 4.32
CA ARG A 178 -4.15 -14.74 4.20
C ARG A 178 -4.01 -13.26 4.57
N LEU A 179 -2.92 -12.94 5.24
CA LEU A 179 -2.59 -11.58 5.62
C LEU A 179 -1.25 -11.17 5.02
N ILE A 180 -1.20 -10.00 4.41
CA ILE A 180 0.02 -9.36 3.98
C ILE A 180 0.19 -8.10 4.79
N VAL A 181 1.34 -7.92 5.44
CA VAL A 181 1.67 -6.68 6.14
C VAL A 181 2.76 -6.00 5.34
N ALA A 182 2.42 -4.92 4.65
CA ALA A 182 3.39 -4.14 3.88
C ALA A 182 3.90 -2.96 4.71
N SER A 183 5.22 -2.88 4.83
CA SER A 183 5.92 -1.84 5.59
C SER A 183 7.12 -1.31 4.79
N ALA A 184 7.45 -0.03 4.99
CA ALA A 184 8.66 0.58 4.47
C ALA A 184 9.83 0.53 5.47
N THR A 185 9.60 0.15 6.72
CA THR A 185 10.59 0.22 7.80
C THR A 185 11.05 -1.16 8.29
N LEU A 186 12.20 -1.17 8.97
CA LEU A 186 12.87 -2.35 9.52
C LEU A 186 12.13 -3.03 10.70
N ASP A 187 10.98 -2.51 11.15
CA ASP A 187 10.17 -3.10 12.23
C ASP A 187 9.44 -4.41 11.84
N ALA A 188 9.86 -5.04 10.75
CA ALA A 188 9.28 -6.28 10.21
C ALA A 188 9.36 -7.45 11.19
N GLU A 189 10.41 -7.53 12.00
CA GLU A 189 10.57 -8.57 13.01
C GLU A 189 9.47 -8.51 14.06
N LYS A 190 9.07 -7.31 14.50
CA LYS A 190 7.97 -7.15 15.46
C LYS A 190 6.65 -7.66 14.89
N PHE A 191 6.38 -7.40 13.61
CA PHE A 191 5.20 -7.94 12.93
C PHE A 191 5.27 -9.45 12.79
N ARG A 192 6.42 -9.98 12.39
CA ARG A 192 6.64 -11.43 12.29
C ARG A 192 6.36 -12.11 13.62
N ASP A 193 7.00 -11.65 14.69
CA ASP A 193 6.88 -12.23 16.02
C ASP A 193 5.46 -12.06 16.57
N PHE A 194 4.79 -10.96 16.23
CA PHE A 194 3.40 -10.76 16.59
C PHE A 194 2.45 -11.72 15.87
N PHE A 195 2.62 -12.00 14.57
CA PHE A 195 1.70 -12.85 13.81
C PHE A 195 2.08 -14.33 13.79
N ASN A 196 3.33 -14.68 14.10
CA ASN A 196 3.75 -16.07 14.15
C ASN A 196 3.00 -16.79 15.29
N GLN A 197 2.34 -17.88 14.93
CA GLN A 197 1.57 -18.72 15.87
C GLN A 197 2.34 -19.98 16.26
N ASN A 198 3.58 -20.12 15.81
CA ASN A 198 4.45 -21.22 16.18
C ASN A 198 4.88 -21.09 17.65
N GLU A 199 4.37 -21.99 18.50
CA GLU A 199 4.75 -22.10 19.91
C GLU A 199 5.94 -23.06 20.12
N THR A 200 6.51 -23.61 19.03
CA THR A 200 7.62 -24.56 19.06
C THR A 200 8.92 -23.93 18.57
N ASN A 201 10.05 -24.58 18.84
CA ASN A 201 11.36 -24.17 18.34
C ASN A 201 11.65 -24.69 16.92
N ASP A 202 10.65 -25.25 16.22
CA ASP A 202 10.80 -25.80 14.86
C ASP A 202 10.39 -24.75 13.82
N PRO A 203 11.33 -24.14 13.08
CA PRO A 203 11.02 -23.09 12.11
C PRO A 203 10.13 -23.56 10.94
N THR A 204 10.04 -24.87 10.70
CA THR A 204 9.17 -25.40 9.64
C THR A 204 7.68 -25.24 9.95
N ARG A 205 7.34 -24.90 11.21
CA ARG A 205 5.97 -24.64 11.67
C ARG A 205 5.64 -23.15 11.75
N ASP A 206 6.55 -22.28 11.34
CA ASP A 206 6.31 -20.84 11.32
C ASP A 206 5.13 -20.50 10.41
N THR A 207 4.20 -19.71 10.93
CA THR A 207 3.01 -19.26 10.17
C THR A 207 3.19 -17.87 9.59
N CYS A 208 4.31 -17.21 9.90
CA CYS A 208 4.64 -15.87 9.43
C CYS A 208 6.08 -15.79 8.91
N VAL A 209 6.27 -15.14 7.77
CA VAL A 209 7.58 -14.98 7.12
C VAL A 209 7.80 -13.53 6.68
N ILE A 210 9.07 -13.11 6.60
CA ILE A 210 9.47 -11.79 6.09
C ILE A 210 10.02 -11.94 4.67
N LEU A 211 9.56 -11.09 3.76
CA LEU A 211 10.13 -10.92 2.42
C LEU A 211 10.60 -9.48 2.25
N THR A 212 11.87 -9.30 1.88
CA THR A 212 12.43 -7.98 1.58
C THR A 212 12.45 -7.76 0.06
N VAL A 213 11.90 -6.63 -0.38
CA VAL A 213 11.95 -6.11 -1.74
C VAL A 213 13.00 -5.01 -1.77
N GLU A 214 14.15 -5.30 -2.36
CA GLU A 214 15.20 -4.30 -2.53
C GLU A 214 14.71 -3.16 -3.44
N GLY A 215 14.84 -1.93 -2.95
CA GLY A 215 14.51 -0.72 -3.69
C GLY A 215 15.54 -0.42 -4.78
N ARG A 216 15.27 0.65 -5.53
CA ARG A 216 16.25 1.26 -6.43
C ARG A 216 16.67 2.60 -5.81
N THR A 217 17.44 2.55 -4.74
CA THR A 217 18.02 3.77 -4.20
C THR A 217 19.18 4.20 -5.08
N PHE A 218 19.16 5.46 -5.49
CA PHE A 218 20.33 6.14 -6.00
C PHE A 218 20.97 6.90 -4.83
N PRO A 219 22.29 7.09 -4.82
CA PRO A 219 22.94 7.91 -3.80
C PRO A 219 22.34 9.33 -3.82
N VAL A 220 22.01 9.86 -2.64
CA VAL A 220 21.50 11.22 -2.46
C VAL A 220 22.49 12.00 -1.59
N ASP A 221 22.96 13.13 -2.11
CA ASP A 221 23.82 14.03 -1.35
C ASP A 221 22.99 14.84 -0.35
N ILE A 222 23.44 14.89 0.91
CA ILE A 222 22.74 15.56 2.00
C ILE A 222 23.47 16.85 2.38
N PHE A 223 22.78 17.97 2.28
CA PHE A 223 23.28 19.30 2.65
C PHE A 223 22.62 19.80 3.92
N TYR A 224 23.41 20.38 4.82
CA TYR A 224 22.95 20.94 6.09
C TYR A 224 23.17 22.45 6.14
N LEU A 225 22.26 23.15 6.81
CA LEU A 225 22.50 24.55 7.19
C LEU A 225 23.62 24.62 8.23
N GLN A 226 24.49 25.63 8.10
CA GLN A 226 25.55 25.87 9.08
C GLN A 226 25.01 26.33 10.44
N SER A 227 23.88 27.02 10.44
CA SER A 227 23.18 27.50 11.64
C SER A 227 21.66 27.44 11.45
N PRO A 228 20.87 27.31 12.53
CA PRO A 228 19.42 27.34 12.45
C PRO A 228 18.89 28.66 11.88
N VAL A 229 17.83 28.57 11.09
CA VAL A 229 17.14 29.73 10.52
C VAL A 229 15.84 30.01 11.28
N PRO A 230 15.48 31.28 11.50
CA PRO A 230 14.26 31.64 12.22
C PRO A 230 12.98 31.40 11.40
N ASP A 231 13.06 31.51 10.08
CA ASP A 231 11.95 31.31 9.15
C ASP A 231 12.31 30.22 8.13
N TYR A 232 11.90 28.99 8.45
CA TYR A 232 12.18 27.85 7.60
C TYR A 232 11.40 27.91 6.27
N ILE A 233 10.22 28.57 6.23
CA ILE A 233 9.41 28.65 5.01
C ILE A 233 10.13 29.52 3.99
N LYS A 234 10.58 30.70 4.41
CA LYS A 234 11.37 31.58 3.56
C LYS A 234 12.64 30.89 3.08
N SER A 235 13.39 30.24 3.98
CA SER A 235 14.61 29.50 3.60
C SER A 235 14.34 28.33 2.66
N THR A 236 13.21 27.62 2.79
CA THR A 236 12.80 26.59 1.84
C THR A 236 12.57 27.20 0.45
N VAL A 237 11.81 28.31 0.34
CA VAL A 237 11.57 28.97 -0.95
C VAL A 237 12.87 29.44 -1.59
N GLU A 238 13.75 30.09 -0.83
CA GLU A 238 15.06 30.51 -1.31
C GLU A 238 15.91 29.34 -1.79
N THR A 239 15.87 28.21 -1.08
CA THR A 239 16.57 26.97 -1.47
C THR A 239 16.01 26.38 -2.76
N VAL A 240 14.69 26.31 -2.90
CA VAL A 240 14.03 25.84 -4.13
C VAL A 240 14.43 26.71 -5.33
N MET A 241 14.39 28.03 -5.17
CA MET A 241 14.79 28.96 -6.23
C MET A 241 16.27 28.83 -6.58
N LYS A 242 17.14 28.61 -5.59
CA LYS A 242 18.56 28.36 -5.82
C LYS A 242 18.77 27.08 -6.62
N ILE A 243 18.17 25.96 -6.20
CA ILE A 243 18.25 24.66 -6.91
C ILE A 243 17.79 24.83 -8.36
N HIS A 244 16.65 25.47 -8.57
CA HIS A 244 16.11 25.70 -9.92
C HIS A 244 17.05 26.50 -10.84
N GLN A 245 17.88 27.40 -10.27
CA GLN A 245 18.81 28.23 -11.04
C GLN A 245 20.18 27.57 -11.24
N THR A 246 20.62 26.72 -10.33
CA THR A 246 22.00 26.20 -10.32
C THR A 246 22.12 24.73 -10.68
N GLU A 247 21.09 23.92 -10.46
CA GLU A 247 21.09 22.48 -10.75
C GLU A 247 20.47 22.17 -12.11
N GLY A 248 20.76 20.98 -12.63
CA GLY A 248 20.20 20.49 -13.89
C GLY A 248 18.72 20.11 -13.81
N ASP A 249 18.19 19.57 -14.92
CA ASP A 249 16.79 19.18 -15.05
C ASP A 249 16.36 18.18 -13.96
N GLY A 250 15.24 18.47 -13.29
CA GLY A 250 14.61 17.61 -12.27
C GLY A 250 13.47 18.31 -11.55
N ASP A 251 12.53 17.51 -11.00
CA ASP A 251 11.44 18.02 -10.17
C ASP A 251 11.93 18.33 -8.75
N ILE A 252 11.33 19.33 -8.10
CA ILE A 252 11.64 19.72 -6.71
C ILE A 252 10.47 19.38 -5.80
N LEU A 253 10.70 18.53 -4.81
CA LEU A 253 9.73 18.19 -3.76
C LEU A 253 10.07 18.96 -2.47
N ALA A 254 9.22 19.94 -2.11
CA ALA A 254 9.34 20.69 -0.87
C ALA A 254 8.35 20.19 0.19
N PHE A 255 8.83 19.92 1.41
CA PHE A 255 8.00 19.54 2.55
C PHE A 255 7.71 20.78 3.41
N LEU A 256 6.44 21.11 3.58
CA LEU A 256 5.96 22.25 4.39
C LEU A 256 4.88 21.79 5.38
N THR A 257 4.60 22.61 6.40
CA THR A 257 3.53 22.29 7.37
C THR A 257 2.17 22.75 6.85
N GLY A 258 1.26 21.80 6.63
CA GLY A 258 -0.17 22.06 6.40
C GLY A 258 -0.50 22.85 5.13
N GLN A 259 -1.80 23.08 4.93
CA GLN A 259 -2.35 24.07 3.99
C GLN A 259 -2.60 25.39 4.71
#